data_AF-A0A218WUJ0-F1
#
_entry.id   AF-A0A218WUJ0-F1
#
_cell.length_a   1.000
_cell.length_b   1.000
_cell.length_c   1.000
_cell.angle_alpha   90.00
_cell.angle_beta   90.00
_cell.angle_gamma   90.00
#
_symmetry.space_group_name_H-M   'P 1'
#
loop_
_entity.id
_entity.type
_entity.pdbx_description
1 polymer ?
#
loop_
_entity_poly.entity_id
_entity_poly.type
_entity_poly.pdbx_seq_one_letter_code
_entity_poly.pdbx_strand_id
1 'polypeptide(L)'
;MKSSRGGRRSAEAAIQSIGLGYDLTVDLRLKYCKQLEQSRRLVTIPEADKLRDISIPGVGPIPNVPKPINCDKGERMRFSSDVLSFQQMSEQFNQELSLSGKIPTGHFNAAFDFREGWQRDAANTKTLAFDGVFLTLYSIALEKSQLILADHAKQAVPSSWDPAALARFIEKFGTHVIVGVKMGGKDVIYAKQQHSSPLQPADVQKKLKDMADKLFVDGNGNHGINLGRSNVAEKGRGFNLMEALPSTSYSRVEVQNIIFEGRRKGGNGKRNLTHSEWCQTVHEEPEAISMTFIPIASLLSGIDGSGFLSHAINLYLRYKPPIEELHQFLEFQLPRQWAPVFGELALGPEKKQQSSASLQLSFMGPKLYVNTTLVDVGKKPVTGLRLYLEGKRSNCLAIHLQHLSSQPKTFQVVDESSNGKFSSPSDDRRYYEKVQWKSFSHICTAPVESDEDLSIVTGAHFEVGDSGLKKVLFLRLHFSKVVGATVVKRPVWDGSPAGLAQKSGIISSLISTHLSSAAQKPAPRPSDVNINSAVYPGGPPVPSQTPKLLRFVDTTEMTRGPQDSPGYWVVSGARLMVEKGKISLQVKYSLLAILLPDEEV
;
A
#
# COMPACT_ATOMS: atom_id res chain seq x y z
N MET A 1 18.28 31.94 31.97
CA MET A 1 18.17 31.79 30.50
C MET A 1 16.90 32.47 30.04
N LYS A 2 16.97 33.45 29.12
CA LYS A 2 15.76 34.01 28.50
C LYS A 2 15.21 32.94 27.54
N SER A 3 13.95 32.54 27.73
CA SER A 3 13.25 31.64 26.81
C SER A 3 13.20 32.28 25.43
N SER A 4 13.59 31.54 24.38
CA SER A 4 13.36 31.98 23.01
C SER A 4 11.85 32.04 22.76
N ARG A 5 11.37 33.04 22.02
CA ARG A 5 9.94 33.13 21.65
C ARG A 5 9.47 31.86 20.92
N GLY A 6 10.38 31.15 20.24
CA GLY A 6 10.12 29.86 19.58
C GLY A 6 9.83 28.73 20.56
N GLY A 7 10.70 28.52 21.55
CA GLY A 7 10.57 27.44 22.53
C GLY A 7 9.26 27.52 23.33
N ARG A 8 8.83 28.73 23.70
CA ARG A 8 7.54 28.93 24.37
C ARG A 8 6.34 28.55 23.49
N ARG A 9 6.33 28.98 22.22
CA ARG A 9 5.26 28.63 21.28
C ARG A 9 5.17 27.13 21.03
N SER A 10 6.32 26.46 20.88
CA SER A 10 6.36 24.99 20.72
C SER A 10 5.78 24.27 21.93
N ALA A 11 6.06 24.77 23.14
CA ALA A 11 5.53 24.20 24.37
C ALA A 11 4.01 24.38 24.50
N GLU A 12 3.50 25.58 24.21
CA GLU A 12 2.07 25.88 24.18
C GLU A 12 1.35 25.00 23.14
N ALA A 13 1.93 24.83 21.94
CA ALA A 13 1.40 23.96 20.91
C ALA A 13 1.38 22.48 21.33
N ALA A 14 2.42 22.00 22.03
CA ALA A 14 2.48 20.64 22.55
C ALA A 14 1.35 20.38 23.57
N ILE A 15 1.11 21.31 24.50
CA ILE A 15 0.02 21.21 25.49
C ILE A 15 -1.35 21.23 24.80
N GLN A 16 -1.54 22.11 23.82
CA GLN A 16 -2.79 22.23 23.06
C GLN A 16 -3.08 20.98 22.21
N SER A 17 -2.05 20.26 21.79
CA SER A 17 -2.20 19.03 20.99
C SER A 17 -2.76 17.84 21.78
N ILE A 18 -2.65 17.85 23.11
CA ILE A 18 -3.15 16.76 23.95
C ILE A 18 -4.67 16.68 23.86
N GLY A 19 -5.14 15.48 23.52
CA GLY A 19 -6.55 15.19 23.30
C GLY A 19 -7.07 15.57 21.91
N LEU A 20 -6.21 15.99 20.98
CA LEU A 20 -6.59 16.18 19.57
C LEU A 20 -6.52 14.87 18.79
N GLY A 21 -7.28 14.83 17.69
CA GLY A 21 -7.21 13.77 16.70
C GLY A 21 -5.91 13.81 15.89
N TYR A 22 -5.50 12.66 15.38
CA TYR A 22 -4.30 12.51 14.57
C TYR A 22 -4.45 11.41 13.54
N ASP A 23 -3.82 11.61 12.39
CA ASP A 23 -3.75 10.62 11.34
C ASP A 23 -2.40 9.89 11.38
N LEU A 24 -2.41 8.62 11.76
CA LEU A 24 -1.19 7.81 11.82
C LEU A 24 -0.59 7.47 10.45
N THR A 25 -1.23 7.81 9.33
CA THR A 25 -0.64 7.61 8.01
C THR A 25 0.43 8.66 7.66
N VAL A 26 0.49 9.78 8.41
CA VAL A 26 1.49 10.85 8.22
C VAL A 26 2.61 10.81 9.26
N ASP A 27 3.71 11.51 8.97
CA ASP A 27 4.83 11.72 9.91
C ASP A 27 4.37 12.50 11.15
N LEU A 28 5.10 12.43 12.26
CA LEU A 28 4.74 13.03 13.56
C LEU A 28 5.00 14.54 13.61
N ARG A 29 4.05 15.40 13.24
CA ARG A 29 4.24 16.86 13.31
C ARG A 29 3.00 17.50 13.94
N LEU A 30 3.21 18.42 14.87
CA LEU A 30 2.10 19.10 15.56
C LEU A 30 1.17 19.85 14.60
N LYS A 31 1.68 20.30 13.45
CA LYS A 31 0.86 20.92 12.40
C LYS A 31 -0.14 19.97 11.73
N TYR A 32 0.02 18.66 11.89
CA TYR A 32 -0.90 17.64 11.36
C TYR A 32 -1.93 17.18 12.39
N CYS A 33 -1.92 17.74 13.60
CA CYS A 33 -3.00 17.54 14.55
C CYS A 33 -4.32 18.01 13.93
N LYS A 34 -5.37 17.19 14.08
CA LYS A 34 -6.72 17.54 13.62
C LYS A 34 -7.25 18.65 14.52
N GLN A 35 -7.24 19.86 13.99
CA GLN A 35 -7.84 21.01 14.64
C GLN A 35 -9.31 21.06 14.26
N LEU A 36 -10.18 20.85 15.23
CA LEU A 36 -11.61 21.05 15.05
C LEU A 36 -11.92 22.55 15.13
N GLU A 37 -12.98 22.98 14.45
CA GLU A 37 -13.53 24.33 14.58
C GLU A 37 -13.64 24.71 16.07
N GLN A 38 -13.16 25.92 16.41
CA GLN A 38 -13.06 26.44 17.79
C GLN A 38 -12.03 25.73 18.70
N SER A 39 -11.04 25.03 18.15
CA SER A 39 -9.94 24.39 18.91
C SER A 39 -10.41 23.42 20.00
N ARG A 40 -11.54 22.75 19.77
CA ARG A 40 -12.09 21.78 20.73
C ARG A 40 -11.29 20.47 20.69
N ARG A 41 -11.04 19.91 21.87
CA ARG A 41 -10.44 18.57 21.99
C ARG A 41 -11.41 17.49 21.51
N LEU A 42 -10.85 16.43 20.93
CA LEU A 42 -11.58 15.25 20.51
C LEU A 42 -12.04 14.41 21.71
N VAL A 43 -11.32 14.49 22.82
CA VAL A 43 -11.66 13.82 24.08
C VAL A 43 -11.90 14.83 25.19
N THR A 44 -12.84 14.49 26.06
CA THR A 44 -13.07 15.19 27.33
C THR A 44 -11.98 14.75 28.30
N ILE A 45 -11.25 15.72 28.83
CA ILE A 45 -10.24 15.49 29.87
C ILE A 45 -10.95 15.66 31.22
N PRO A 46 -10.94 14.65 32.11
CA PRO A 46 -11.46 14.78 33.47
C PRO A 46 -10.77 15.94 34.19
N GLU A 47 -11.48 16.72 35.00
CA GLU A 47 -10.90 17.89 35.72
C GLU A 47 -10.26 18.94 34.79
N ALA A 48 -10.69 19.06 33.53
CA ALA A 48 -10.14 20.05 32.60
C ALA A 48 -10.35 21.51 33.05
N ASP A 49 -11.36 21.74 33.90
CA ASP A 49 -11.67 23.00 34.56
C ASP A 49 -10.66 23.37 35.67
N LYS A 50 -9.95 22.38 36.21
CA LYS A 50 -8.89 22.62 37.20
C LYS A 50 -7.61 23.01 36.47
N LEU A 51 -7.38 24.31 36.36
CA LEU A 51 -6.22 24.89 35.70
C LEU A 51 -5.08 25.14 36.69
N ARG A 52 -3.84 24.93 36.24
CA ARG A 52 -2.63 25.25 36.99
C ARG A 52 -1.52 25.75 36.06
N ASP A 53 -0.55 26.44 36.65
CA ASP A 53 0.68 26.79 35.96
C ASP A 53 1.66 25.61 36.04
N ILE A 54 2.28 25.26 34.91
CA ILE A 54 3.35 24.25 34.87
C ILE A 54 4.67 24.88 34.45
N SER A 55 5.75 24.47 35.09
CA SER A 55 7.10 24.95 34.74
C SER A 55 7.76 23.99 33.75
N ILE A 56 8.13 24.50 32.57
CA ILE A 56 8.75 23.69 31.53
C ILE A 56 10.27 23.95 31.51
N PRO A 57 11.11 22.89 31.58
CA PRO A 57 12.56 23.03 31.51
C PRO A 57 13.03 23.84 30.29
N GLY A 58 13.83 24.90 30.52
CA GLY A 58 14.36 25.76 29.47
C GLY A 58 13.37 26.79 28.88
N VAL A 59 12.08 26.68 29.20
CA VAL A 59 11.03 27.59 28.71
C VAL A 59 10.49 28.48 29.84
N GLY A 60 10.28 27.94 31.03
CA GLY A 60 9.66 28.64 32.16
C GLY A 60 8.17 28.32 32.31
N PRO A 61 7.41 29.15 33.06
CA PRO A 61 6.02 28.84 33.40
C PRO A 61 5.06 29.06 32.23
N ILE A 62 4.18 28.08 32.01
CA ILE A 62 3.03 28.15 31.10
C ILE A 62 1.76 28.14 31.94
N PRO A 63 0.91 29.18 31.84
CA PRO A 63 -0.30 29.28 32.64
C PRO A 63 -1.46 28.48 32.07
N ASN A 64 -2.50 28.29 32.89
CA ASN A 64 -3.81 27.76 32.48
C ASN A 64 -3.77 26.37 31.83
N VAL A 65 -2.93 25.47 32.37
CA VAL A 65 -2.83 24.09 31.89
C VAL A 65 -3.77 23.19 32.71
N PRO A 66 -4.62 22.36 32.06
CA PRO A 66 -5.41 21.36 32.75
C PRO A 66 -4.57 20.46 33.66
N LYS A 67 -5.01 20.27 34.90
CA LYS A 67 -4.30 19.52 35.94
C LYS A 67 -3.84 18.10 35.52
N PRO A 68 -4.58 17.31 34.71
CA PRO A 68 -4.10 15.98 34.30
C PRO A 68 -2.97 16.02 33.27
N ILE A 69 -2.64 17.18 32.69
CA ILE A 69 -1.51 17.32 31.77
C ILE A 69 -0.25 17.59 32.61
N ASN A 70 0.69 16.66 32.52
CA ASN A 70 1.96 16.70 33.23
C ASN A 70 3.11 17.03 32.25
N CYS A 71 4.17 17.61 32.81
CA CYS A 71 5.41 17.87 32.10
C CYS A 71 6.56 17.15 32.79
N ASP A 72 7.16 16.18 32.11
CA ASP A 72 8.34 15.48 32.59
C ASP A 72 9.60 16.08 31.99
N LYS A 73 10.69 16.04 32.77
CA LYS A 73 12.01 16.46 32.29
C LYS A 73 12.47 15.52 31.18
N GLY A 74 13.06 16.09 30.13
CA GLY A 74 13.64 15.30 29.06
C GLY A 74 15.04 14.76 29.38
N GLU A 75 15.55 13.96 28.45
CA GLU A 75 16.85 13.30 28.49
C GLU A 75 17.54 13.35 27.12
N ARG A 76 18.88 13.30 27.13
CA ARG A 76 19.70 13.09 25.94
C ARG A 76 20.15 11.64 25.92
N MET A 77 19.80 10.90 24.88
CA MET A 77 20.21 9.52 24.71
C MET A 77 20.68 9.25 23.28
N ARG A 78 21.69 8.39 23.14
CA ARG A 78 22.04 7.80 21.85
C ARG A 78 21.45 6.40 21.81
N PHE A 79 20.69 6.12 20.75
CA PHE A 79 20.05 4.84 20.53
C PHE A 79 20.54 4.24 19.21
N SER A 80 20.93 2.98 19.27
CA SER A 80 21.19 2.14 18.10
C SER A 80 20.20 0.99 18.13
N SER A 81 19.56 0.72 17.01
CA SER A 81 18.78 -0.51 16.84
C SER A 81 19.69 -1.68 16.50
N ASP A 82 19.14 -2.89 16.64
CA ASP A 82 19.63 -4.07 15.93
C ASP A 82 19.31 -3.97 14.43
N VAL A 83 19.89 -4.88 13.65
CA VAL A 83 19.53 -5.08 12.23
C VAL A 83 18.31 -6.00 12.15
N LEU A 84 17.16 -5.41 11.88
CA LEU A 84 15.86 -6.09 11.95
C LEU A 84 15.24 -6.27 10.57
N SER A 85 14.33 -7.24 10.44
CA SER A 85 13.44 -7.30 9.27
C SER A 85 12.49 -6.11 9.22
N PHE A 86 11.88 -5.85 8.07
CA PHE A 86 10.89 -4.78 7.89
C PHE A 86 9.77 -4.84 8.95
N GLN A 87 9.23 -6.04 9.21
CA GLN A 87 8.11 -6.22 10.15
C GLN A 87 8.53 -5.95 11.60
N GLN A 88 9.70 -6.45 12.00
CA GLN A 88 10.22 -6.23 13.36
C GLN A 88 10.54 -4.75 13.61
N MET A 89 11.14 -4.07 12.64
CA MET A 89 11.40 -2.63 12.74
C MET A 89 10.10 -1.83 12.79
N SER A 90 9.10 -2.18 11.97
CA SER A 90 7.78 -1.54 12.02
C SER A 90 7.10 -1.75 13.38
N GLU A 91 7.22 -2.94 13.98
CA GLU A 91 6.67 -3.25 15.29
C GLU A 91 7.38 -2.44 16.40
N GLN A 92 8.71 -2.33 16.33
CA GLN A 92 9.49 -1.49 17.24
C GLN A 92 9.02 -0.02 17.18
N PHE A 93 8.90 0.54 15.97
CA PHE A 93 8.41 1.91 15.78
C PHE A 93 6.99 2.11 16.32
N ASN A 94 6.12 1.11 16.20
CA ASN A 94 4.76 1.19 16.73
C ASN A 94 4.75 1.17 18.26
N GLN A 95 5.58 0.32 18.89
CA GLN A 95 5.71 0.25 20.35
C GLN A 95 6.19 1.59 20.93
N GLU A 96 7.12 2.28 20.27
CA GLU A 96 7.59 3.62 20.66
C GLU A 96 6.45 4.66 20.70
N LEU A 97 5.37 4.44 19.95
CA LEU A 97 4.18 5.30 19.90
C LEU A 97 3.02 4.80 20.79
N SER A 98 3.28 3.78 21.63
CA SER A 98 2.27 3.07 22.44
C SER A 98 1.21 2.33 21.62
N LEU A 99 1.59 1.85 20.43
CA LEU A 99 0.73 1.10 19.52
C LEU A 99 1.15 -0.36 19.46
N SER A 100 0.17 -1.24 19.23
CA SER A 100 0.39 -2.67 18.97
C SER A 100 0.33 -2.99 17.48
N GLY A 101 1.03 -4.04 17.06
CA GLY A 101 0.91 -4.60 15.71
C GLY A 101 2.02 -4.18 14.75
N LYS A 102 1.93 -4.70 13.52
CA LYS A 102 3.02 -4.70 12.52
C LYS A 102 2.76 -3.83 11.30
N ILE A 103 1.64 -3.10 11.28
CA ILE A 103 1.32 -2.20 10.16
C ILE A 103 2.17 -0.95 10.32
N PRO A 104 2.97 -0.56 9.31
CA PRO A 104 3.85 0.59 9.43
C PRO A 104 3.07 1.89 9.52
N THR A 105 3.47 2.76 10.44
CA THR A 105 2.94 4.12 10.57
C THR A 105 3.57 5.07 9.55
N GLY A 106 2.97 6.23 9.35
CA GLY A 106 3.57 7.32 8.58
C GLY A 106 4.91 7.78 9.13
N HIS A 107 5.10 7.67 10.46
CA HIS A 107 6.38 7.92 11.11
C HIS A 107 7.48 6.96 10.61
N PHE A 108 7.19 5.67 10.59
CA PHE A 108 8.10 4.65 10.07
C PHE A 108 8.38 4.87 8.58
N ASN A 109 7.36 5.15 7.78
CA ASN A 109 7.51 5.43 6.35
C ASN A 109 8.41 6.65 6.10
N ALA A 110 8.22 7.72 6.87
CA ALA A 110 9.02 8.93 6.78
C ALA A 110 10.47 8.73 7.22
N ALA A 111 10.72 7.83 8.18
CA ALA A 111 12.07 7.51 8.64
C ALA A 111 12.93 6.85 7.55
N PHE A 112 12.35 5.91 6.78
CA PHE A 112 13.06 5.11 5.78
C PHE A 112 12.77 5.49 4.30
N ASP A 113 12.04 6.59 4.07
CA ASP A 113 11.59 7.06 2.74
C ASP A 113 10.77 6.02 1.95
N PHE A 114 9.79 5.41 2.60
CA PHE A 114 8.87 4.46 1.96
C PHE A 114 7.67 5.16 1.36
N ARG A 115 7.34 4.81 0.11
CA ARG A 115 6.31 5.51 -0.71
C ARG A 115 5.46 4.60 -1.58
N GLU A 116 5.85 3.33 -1.79
CA GLU A 116 5.31 2.48 -2.86
C GLU A 116 4.24 1.48 -2.39
N GLY A 117 3.70 1.69 -1.19
CA GLY A 117 2.82 0.76 -0.50
C GLY A 117 3.63 -0.27 0.28
N TRP A 118 3.29 -0.47 1.55
CA TRP A 118 4.20 -1.11 2.50
C TRP A 118 4.53 -2.56 2.14
N GLN A 119 3.66 -3.28 1.43
CA GLN A 119 3.90 -4.65 0.97
C GLN A 119 5.04 -4.69 -0.05
N ARG A 120 5.09 -3.73 -0.97
CA ARG A 120 6.18 -3.61 -1.97
C ARG A 120 7.46 -3.11 -1.32
N ASP A 121 7.34 -2.14 -0.43
CA ASP A 121 8.47 -1.64 0.37
C ASP A 121 9.10 -2.77 1.20
N ALA A 122 8.28 -3.60 1.85
CA ALA A 122 8.72 -4.77 2.61
C ALA A 122 9.34 -5.84 1.69
N ALA A 123 8.71 -6.14 0.56
CA ALA A 123 9.20 -7.08 -0.44
C ALA A 123 10.58 -6.69 -0.99
N ASN A 124 10.88 -5.39 -1.10
CA ASN A 124 12.16 -4.90 -1.61
C ASN A 124 13.23 -4.70 -0.51
N THR A 125 12.87 -4.87 0.76
CA THR A 125 13.73 -4.56 1.92
C THR A 125 14.17 -5.83 2.64
N LYS A 126 15.47 -6.09 2.66
CA LYS A 126 16.09 -7.21 3.39
C LYS A 126 16.13 -6.95 4.89
N THR A 127 16.74 -5.84 5.29
CA THR A 127 16.85 -5.43 6.70
C THR A 127 16.86 -3.91 6.83
N LEU A 128 16.50 -3.44 8.03
CA LEU A 128 16.50 -2.05 8.45
C LEU A 128 17.28 -1.90 9.76
N ALA A 129 17.96 -0.77 9.91
CA ALA A 129 18.62 -0.40 11.17
C ALA A 129 18.70 1.13 11.30
N PHE A 130 18.92 1.65 12.50
CA PHE A 130 19.24 3.06 12.71
C PHE A 130 20.17 3.28 13.91
N ASP A 131 20.93 4.37 13.87
CA ASP A 131 21.73 4.88 14.99
C ASP A 131 21.56 6.39 15.03
N GLY A 132 21.19 6.93 16.20
CA GLY A 132 20.90 8.34 16.34
C GLY A 132 20.92 8.87 17.75
N VAL A 133 21.09 10.19 17.85
CA VAL A 133 21.02 10.94 19.10
C VAL A 133 19.64 11.60 19.21
N PHE A 134 18.98 11.37 20.33
CA PHE A 134 17.66 11.88 20.67
C PHE A 134 17.79 12.83 21.84
N LEU A 135 17.48 14.10 21.61
CA LEU A 135 17.47 15.18 22.59
C LEU A 135 16.02 15.45 22.96
N THR A 136 15.50 14.76 23.97
CA THR A 136 14.21 15.13 24.56
C THR A 136 14.47 16.27 25.53
N LEU A 137 13.85 17.43 25.32
CA LEU A 137 13.94 18.57 26.25
C LEU A 137 12.93 18.44 27.38
N TYR A 138 11.70 18.07 27.01
CA TYR A 138 10.58 17.84 27.92
C TYR A 138 9.55 16.93 27.24
N SER A 139 8.74 16.25 28.06
CA SER A 139 7.62 15.44 27.60
C SER A 139 6.33 16.00 28.19
N ILE A 140 5.33 16.26 27.36
CA ILE A 140 3.99 16.64 27.79
C ILE A 140 3.12 15.40 27.65
N ALA A 141 2.50 14.94 28.73
CA ALA A 141 1.67 13.74 28.72
C ALA A 141 0.41 13.92 29.56
N LEU A 142 -0.65 13.28 29.10
CA LEU A 142 -1.89 13.15 29.85
C LEU A 142 -1.76 12.02 30.86
N GLU A 143 -2.12 12.29 32.11
CA GLU A 143 -2.21 11.28 33.15
C GLU A 143 -3.18 10.17 32.73
N LYS A 144 -2.79 8.91 32.95
CA LYS A 144 -3.61 7.75 32.58
C LYS A 144 -4.97 7.84 33.26
N SER A 145 -5.98 8.13 32.47
CA SER A 145 -7.36 8.35 32.90
C SER A 145 -8.33 7.76 31.88
N GLN A 146 -9.56 7.49 32.30
CA GLN A 146 -10.61 7.06 31.37
C GLN A 146 -11.01 8.25 30.49
N LEU A 147 -10.56 8.25 29.25
CA LEU A 147 -10.92 9.27 28.27
C LEU A 147 -12.28 8.97 27.67
N ILE A 148 -13.07 10.01 27.51
CA ILE A 148 -14.40 9.94 26.90
C ILE A 148 -14.35 10.76 25.62
N LEU A 149 -14.72 10.14 24.50
CA LEU A 149 -14.84 10.84 23.23
C LEU A 149 -15.90 11.94 23.33
N ALA A 150 -15.66 13.11 22.74
CA ALA A 150 -16.61 14.20 22.75
C ALA A 150 -17.90 13.85 21.98
N ASP A 151 -19.04 14.37 22.42
CA ASP A 151 -20.34 13.95 21.89
C ASP A 151 -20.53 14.23 20.40
N HIS A 152 -19.97 15.33 19.90
CA HIS A 152 -20.00 15.65 18.47
C HIS A 152 -19.27 14.59 17.62
N ALA A 153 -18.24 13.94 18.15
CA ALA A 153 -17.53 12.87 17.46
C ALA A 153 -18.31 11.56 17.57
N LYS A 154 -18.94 11.27 18.73
CA LYS A 154 -19.84 10.11 18.87
C LYS A 154 -21.00 10.17 17.88
N GLN A 155 -21.63 11.34 17.75
CA GLN A 155 -22.75 11.58 16.83
C GLN A 155 -22.36 11.46 15.34
N ALA A 156 -21.07 11.67 15.03
CA ALA A 156 -20.56 11.55 13.67
C ALA A 156 -20.27 10.10 13.25
N VAL A 157 -20.36 9.12 14.17
CA VAL A 157 -20.15 7.70 13.85
C VAL A 157 -21.31 7.17 13.02
N PRO A 158 -21.07 6.66 11.80
CA PRO A 158 -22.14 6.11 10.97
C PRO A 158 -22.67 4.80 11.56
N SER A 159 -24.00 4.63 11.58
CA SER A 159 -24.67 3.41 12.08
C SER A 159 -24.60 2.22 11.11
N SER A 160 -24.16 2.44 9.87
CA SER A 160 -24.02 1.42 8.83
C SER A 160 -22.74 1.60 8.03
N TRP A 161 -22.42 0.67 7.13
CA TRP A 161 -21.32 0.83 6.19
C TRP A 161 -21.66 1.90 5.14
N ASP A 162 -21.38 3.16 5.48
CA ASP A 162 -21.45 4.32 4.59
C ASP A 162 -20.04 4.85 4.31
N PRO A 163 -19.45 4.48 3.15
CA PRO A 163 -18.09 4.86 2.78
C PRO A 163 -17.81 6.37 2.80
N ALA A 164 -18.76 7.20 2.38
CA ALA A 164 -18.58 8.65 2.36
C ALA A 164 -18.56 9.23 3.79
N ALA A 165 -19.50 8.80 4.63
CA ALA A 165 -19.54 9.24 6.03
C ALA A 165 -18.33 8.73 6.84
N LEU A 166 -17.89 7.50 6.59
CA LEU A 166 -16.69 6.90 7.20
C LEU A 166 -15.41 7.66 6.79
N ALA A 167 -15.27 7.99 5.50
CA ALA A 167 -14.13 8.77 5.00
C ALA A 167 -14.11 10.18 5.63
N ARG A 168 -15.25 10.88 5.64
CA ARG A 168 -15.37 12.20 6.30
C ARG A 168 -15.04 12.14 7.78
N PHE A 169 -15.42 11.07 8.49
CA PHE A 169 -15.05 10.89 9.89
C PHE A 169 -13.52 10.83 10.06
N ILE A 170 -12.85 9.97 9.28
CA ILE A 170 -11.40 9.76 9.35
C ILE A 170 -10.65 11.04 8.96
N GLU A 171 -11.12 11.74 7.93
CA GLU A 171 -10.55 13.00 7.51
C GLU A 171 -10.68 14.07 8.60
N LYS A 172 -11.85 14.20 9.22
CA LYS A 172 -12.15 15.22 10.24
C LYS A 172 -11.48 14.95 11.59
N PHE A 173 -11.59 13.73 12.09
CA PHE A 173 -11.16 13.37 13.46
C PHE A 173 -9.83 12.61 13.50
N GLY A 174 -9.34 12.12 12.36
CA GLY A 174 -8.17 11.26 12.31
C GLY A 174 -8.50 9.82 12.69
N THR A 175 -7.47 9.06 13.04
CA THR A 175 -7.56 7.64 13.43
C THR A 175 -7.28 7.43 14.91
N HIS A 176 -6.48 8.31 15.52
CA HIS A 176 -5.99 8.19 16.89
C HIS A 176 -6.10 9.52 17.64
N VAL A 177 -6.07 9.45 18.97
CA VAL A 177 -6.01 10.61 19.87
C VAL A 177 -4.60 10.74 20.42
N ILE A 178 -4.05 11.96 20.42
CA ILE A 178 -2.75 12.25 21.05
C ILE A 178 -2.92 12.30 22.57
N VAL A 179 -2.12 11.51 23.29
CA VAL A 179 -2.09 11.52 24.77
C VAL A 179 -0.72 11.90 25.33
N GLY A 180 0.29 12.03 24.48
CA GLY A 180 1.59 12.55 24.89
C GLY A 180 2.47 12.94 23.72
N VAL A 181 3.40 13.85 23.98
CA VAL A 181 4.35 14.39 23.00
C VAL A 181 5.71 14.59 23.67
N LYS A 182 6.76 14.09 23.03
CA LYS A 182 8.16 14.39 23.41
C LYS A 182 8.70 15.49 22.51
N MET A 183 9.10 16.60 23.12
CA MET A 183 9.59 17.79 22.40
C MET A 183 11.10 17.89 22.48
N GLY A 184 11.75 18.22 21.36
CA GLY A 184 13.18 18.45 21.30
C GLY A 184 13.73 18.27 19.89
N GLY A 185 14.77 17.45 19.74
CA GLY A 185 15.41 17.20 18.45
C GLY A 185 15.97 15.79 18.34
N LYS A 186 16.11 15.28 17.12
CA LYS A 186 16.79 14.02 16.83
C LYS A 186 17.66 14.13 15.59
N ASP A 187 18.82 13.50 15.64
CA ASP A 187 19.78 13.38 14.54
C ASP A 187 20.07 11.89 14.35
N VAL A 188 19.53 11.29 13.30
CA VAL A 188 19.47 9.83 13.13
C VAL A 188 19.94 9.45 11.73
N ILE A 189 20.74 8.39 11.65
CA ILE A 189 21.10 7.75 10.39
C ILE A 189 20.31 6.46 10.27
N TYR A 190 19.53 6.35 9.21
CA TYR A 190 18.75 5.17 8.88
C TYR A 190 19.48 4.35 7.81
N ALA A 191 19.54 3.04 7.99
CA ALA A 191 20.09 2.09 7.03
C ALA A 191 18.95 1.23 6.45
N LYS A 192 18.83 1.23 5.12
CA LYS A 192 17.88 0.41 4.36
C LYS A 192 18.64 -0.55 3.44
N GLN A 193 18.71 -1.82 3.82
CA GLN A 193 19.37 -2.86 3.04
C GLN A 193 18.37 -3.50 2.08
N GLN A 194 18.68 -3.51 0.78
CA GLN A 194 17.88 -4.21 -0.24
C GLN A 194 18.18 -5.71 -0.29
N HIS A 195 17.25 -6.53 -0.80
CA HIS A 195 17.44 -7.99 -0.96
C HIS A 195 18.60 -8.38 -1.87
N SER A 196 18.97 -7.51 -2.81
CA SER A 196 20.13 -7.67 -3.69
C SER A 196 21.47 -7.50 -2.96
N SER A 197 21.51 -6.99 -1.74
CA SER A 197 22.75 -6.78 -0.98
C SER A 197 23.34 -8.13 -0.51
N PRO A 198 24.63 -8.40 -0.80
CA PRO A 198 25.32 -9.60 -0.33
C PRO A 198 25.72 -9.53 1.15
N LEU A 199 25.70 -8.34 1.77
CA LEU A 199 26.20 -8.14 3.13
C LEU A 199 25.35 -8.86 4.19
N GLN A 200 26.01 -9.31 5.24
CA GLN A 200 25.39 -9.91 6.42
C GLN A 200 24.99 -8.83 7.43
N PRO A 201 24.04 -9.11 8.34
CA PRO A 201 23.60 -8.15 9.36
C PRO A 201 24.74 -7.51 10.16
N ALA A 202 25.77 -8.29 10.55
CA ALA A 202 26.92 -7.76 11.29
C ALA A 202 27.73 -6.70 10.51
N ASP A 203 27.87 -6.87 9.19
CA ASP A 203 28.55 -5.90 8.34
C ASP A 203 27.76 -4.60 8.21
N VAL A 204 26.43 -4.70 8.10
CA VAL A 204 25.53 -3.54 8.08
C VAL A 204 25.62 -2.78 9.39
N GLN A 205 25.53 -3.49 10.52
CA GLN A 205 25.65 -2.90 11.85
C GLN A 205 26.98 -2.16 12.04
N LYS A 206 28.08 -2.80 11.64
CA LYS A 206 29.42 -2.20 11.72
C LYS A 206 29.52 -0.93 10.88
N LYS A 207 29.07 -0.97 9.62
CA LYS A 207 29.08 0.20 8.74
C LYS A 207 28.24 1.35 9.30
N LEU A 208 27.03 1.05 9.78
CA LEU A 208 26.14 2.04 10.40
C LEU A 208 26.80 2.70 11.61
N LYS A 209 27.37 1.89 12.52
CA LYS A 209 28.08 2.36 13.70
C LYS A 209 29.29 3.24 13.33
N ASP A 210 30.11 2.80 12.38
CA ASP A 210 31.29 3.57 11.94
C ASP A 210 30.90 4.95 11.37
N MET A 211 29.75 5.05 10.69
CA MET A 211 29.23 6.35 10.24
C MET A 211 28.67 7.19 11.38
N ALA A 212 27.88 6.57 12.27
CA ALA A 212 27.27 7.25 13.40
C ALA A 212 28.31 7.80 14.38
N ASP A 213 29.34 7.00 14.70
CA ASP A 213 30.44 7.44 15.55
C ASP A 213 31.13 8.67 14.96
N LYS A 214 31.40 8.69 13.64
CA LYS A 214 32.01 9.85 12.98
C LYS A 214 31.09 11.07 12.95
N LEU A 215 29.79 10.88 12.77
CA LEU A 215 28.81 11.96 12.70
C LEU A 215 28.51 12.58 14.07
N PHE A 216 28.55 11.78 15.13
CA PHE A 216 28.20 12.21 16.50
C PHE A 216 29.41 12.46 17.40
N VAL A 217 30.65 12.44 16.88
CA VAL A 217 31.83 12.84 17.64
C VAL A 217 31.63 14.26 18.18
N ASP A 218 31.57 14.36 19.51
CA ASP A 218 31.55 15.64 20.23
C ASP A 218 32.87 16.37 19.90
N GLY A 219 32.74 17.61 19.40
CA GLY A 219 33.82 18.40 18.80
C GLY A 219 34.96 18.79 19.76
N ASN A 220 35.82 17.83 20.12
CA ASN A 220 37.14 18.11 20.67
C ASN A 220 38.29 17.60 19.77
N GLY A 221 37.96 17.14 18.56
CA GLY A 221 38.90 16.73 17.53
C GLY A 221 38.97 17.77 16.42
N ASN A 222 40.03 18.56 16.44
CA ASN A 222 40.35 19.61 15.48
C ASN A 222 40.47 19.07 14.04
N HIS A 223 39.38 19.08 13.25
CA HIS A 223 39.41 18.88 11.80
C HIS A 223 38.52 19.90 11.09
N GLY A 224 38.98 21.15 11.06
CA GLY A 224 38.71 21.99 9.89
C GLY A 224 39.35 21.33 8.68
N ILE A 225 38.58 20.56 7.91
CA ILE A 225 39.04 20.13 6.59
C ILE A 225 38.80 21.30 5.66
N ASN A 226 39.89 22.05 5.44
CA ASN A 226 40.06 22.97 4.35
C ASN A 226 39.42 22.43 3.07
N LEU A 227 38.61 23.28 2.43
CA LEU A 227 38.08 23.10 1.09
C LEU A 227 39.25 23.16 0.09
N GLY A 228 40.05 22.10 0.02
CA GLY A 228 41.22 21.97 -0.83
C GLY A 228 40.98 20.91 -1.90
N ARG A 229 40.78 21.37 -3.15
CA ARG A 229 40.91 20.56 -4.36
C ARG A 229 42.22 19.76 -4.32
N SER A 230 42.14 18.43 -4.35
CA SER A 230 43.28 17.60 -4.75
C SER A 230 42.83 16.46 -5.64
N ASN A 231 43.28 16.54 -6.91
CA ASN A 231 43.28 15.44 -7.85
C ASN A 231 44.34 14.41 -7.41
N VAL A 232 43.96 13.17 -7.09
CA VAL A 232 44.87 12.03 -7.23
C VAL A 232 44.09 10.81 -7.73
N ALA A 233 44.58 10.29 -8.85
CA ALA A 233 44.08 9.13 -9.57
C ALA A 233 44.41 7.80 -8.86
N GLU A 234 43.54 6.82 -9.13
CA GLU A 234 43.74 5.36 -9.16
C GLU A 234 44.90 4.73 -8.36
N LYS A 235 44.55 3.99 -7.29
CA LYS A 235 44.69 2.52 -7.18
C LYS A 235 44.26 2.03 -5.79
N GLY A 236 43.37 1.03 -5.76
CA GLY A 236 42.89 0.36 -4.54
C GLY A 236 41.60 0.98 -3.98
N ARG A 237 40.43 0.62 -4.55
CA ARG A 237 39.13 1.22 -4.19
C ARG A 237 38.66 0.82 -2.79
N GLY A 238 39.18 1.47 -1.76
CA GLY A 238 38.39 1.83 -0.58
C GLY A 238 37.53 3.03 -0.97
N PHE A 239 36.24 2.80 -1.26
CA PHE A 239 35.30 3.89 -1.44
C PHE A 239 35.23 4.68 -0.13
N ASN A 240 35.79 5.89 -0.11
CA ASN A 240 35.65 6.81 1.01
C ASN A 240 34.19 7.31 1.04
N LEU A 241 33.33 6.55 1.72
CA LEU A 241 31.95 6.87 2.11
C LEU A 241 31.81 8.28 2.75
N MET A 242 32.94 8.80 3.20
CA MET A 242 33.21 10.02 3.97
C MET A 242 32.86 11.33 3.25
N GLU A 243 32.89 11.40 1.91
CA GLU A 243 32.60 12.64 1.18
C GLU A 243 31.10 12.86 0.91
N ALA A 244 30.24 11.87 1.15
CA ALA A 244 28.89 11.86 0.60
C ALA A 244 27.74 12.10 1.60
N LEU A 245 28.00 12.16 2.91
CA LEU A 245 27.02 12.63 3.91
C LEU A 245 27.48 13.95 4.55
N PRO A 246 27.33 15.11 3.88
CA PRO A 246 27.49 16.38 4.57
C PRO A 246 26.47 16.48 5.71
N SER A 247 26.87 17.09 6.83
CA SER A 247 26.00 17.42 7.97
C SER A 247 24.84 18.33 7.52
N THR A 248 23.80 17.71 6.98
CA THR A 248 22.66 18.35 6.32
C THR A 248 21.37 17.69 6.81
N SER A 249 20.26 18.41 6.72
CA SER A 249 18.94 17.92 7.16
C SER A 249 18.47 16.67 6.40
N TYR A 250 19.05 16.40 5.23
CA TYR A 250 18.81 15.23 4.41
C TYR A 250 20.08 14.86 3.65
N SER A 251 20.75 13.78 4.07
CA SER A 251 21.92 13.24 3.40
C SER A 251 21.66 11.79 3.02
N ARG A 252 22.02 11.37 1.80
CA ARG A 252 21.74 10.03 1.27
C ARG A 252 22.97 9.46 0.59
N VAL A 253 23.35 8.25 0.99
CA VAL A 253 24.47 7.51 0.39
C VAL A 253 24.06 6.07 0.15
N GLU A 254 24.37 5.57 -1.04
CA GLU A 254 24.12 4.17 -1.38
C GLU A 254 25.44 3.43 -1.56
N VAL A 255 25.62 2.34 -0.81
CA VAL A 255 26.79 1.47 -0.92
C VAL A 255 26.38 0.02 -0.82
N GLN A 256 26.78 -0.77 -1.84
CA GLN A 256 26.54 -2.22 -1.89
C GLN A 256 25.05 -2.58 -1.69
N ASN A 257 24.15 -1.82 -2.32
CA ASN A 257 22.69 -1.95 -2.21
C ASN A 257 22.14 -1.71 -0.79
N ILE A 258 22.83 -0.89 0.00
CA ILE A 258 22.35 -0.33 1.26
C ILE A 258 22.27 1.17 1.11
N ILE A 259 21.10 1.73 1.41
CA ILE A 259 20.85 3.16 1.41
C ILE A 259 20.96 3.66 2.86
N PHE A 260 21.90 4.55 3.11
CA PHE A 260 22.04 5.27 4.37
C PHE A 260 21.46 6.68 4.22
N GLU A 261 20.55 7.04 5.11
CA GLU A 261 19.90 8.36 5.11
C GLU A 261 20.03 9.05 6.47
N GLY A 262 20.72 10.19 6.50
CA GLY A 262 20.77 11.06 7.67
C GLY A 262 19.55 11.98 7.72
N ARG A 263 18.86 12.01 8.86
CA ARG A 263 17.67 12.83 9.09
C ARG A 263 17.78 13.57 10.42
N ARG A 264 17.70 14.89 10.34
CA ARG A 264 17.54 15.78 11.50
C ARG A 264 16.11 16.27 11.64
N LYS A 265 15.64 16.36 12.87
CA LYS A 265 14.33 16.92 13.24
C LYS A 265 14.47 17.78 14.49
N GLY A 266 13.80 18.93 14.54
CA GLY A 266 14.02 19.94 15.58
C GLY A 266 15.35 20.68 15.43
N GLY A 267 15.44 21.87 16.02
CA GLY A 267 16.56 22.79 15.84
C GLY A 267 16.61 23.44 14.45
N ASN A 268 17.66 24.21 14.21
CA ASN A 268 17.79 25.01 13.00
C ASN A 268 18.07 24.11 11.78
N GLY A 269 17.27 24.25 10.72
CA GLY A 269 17.41 23.51 9.46
C GLY A 269 18.52 24.02 8.52
N LYS A 270 19.37 24.96 8.95
CA LYS A 270 20.51 25.44 8.16
C LYS A 270 21.42 24.28 7.77
N ARG A 271 21.83 24.27 6.50
CA ARG A 271 22.79 23.30 5.96
C ARG A 271 24.16 23.53 6.60
N ASN A 272 24.92 22.45 6.81
CA ASN A 272 26.32 22.43 7.27
C ASN A 272 26.56 22.69 8.77
N LEU A 273 25.54 22.60 9.65
CA LEU A 273 25.77 22.62 11.09
C LEU A 273 26.42 21.31 11.56
N THR A 274 27.50 21.38 12.32
CA THR A 274 28.03 20.20 13.02
C THR A 274 26.98 19.65 14.02
N HIS A 275 27.15 18.41 14.47
CA HIS A 275 26.22 17.81 15.44
C HIS A 275 26.12 18.65 16.74
N SER A 276 27.26 19.11 17.27
CA SER A 276 27.31 19.93 18.48
C SER A 276 26.65 21.30 18.31
N GLU A 277 26.86 21.97 17.17
CA GLU A 277 26.20 23.23 16.86
C GLU A 277 24.69 23.04 16.72
N TRP A 278 24.25 22.00 16.01
CA TRP A 278 22.84 21.67 15.88
C TRP A 278 22.18 21.42 17.25
N CYS A 279 22.83 20.66 18.15
CA CYS A 279 22.33 20.42 19.51
C CYS A 279 21.98 21.72 20.25
N GLN A 280 22.78 22.78 20.10
CA GLN A 280 22.50 24.06 20.76
C GLN A 280 21.23 24.74 20.21
N THR A 281 20.95 24.57 18.92
CA THR A 281 19.76 25.16 18.28
C THR A 281 18.46 24.46 18.66
N VAL A 282 18.52 23.21 19.13
CA VAL A 282 17.32 22.43 19.53
C VAL A 282 16.57 23.09 20.68
N HIS A 283 17.27 23.76 21.60
CA HIS A 283 16.64 24.50 22.69
C HIS A 283 15.83 25.71 22.21
N GLU A 284 16.20 26.29 21.07
CA GLU A 284 15.54 27.47 20.52
C GLU A 284 14.31 27.13 19.68
N GLU A 285 14.39 26.02 18.92
CA GLU A 285 13.37 25.58 17.96
C GLU A 285 13.04 24.07 18.12
N PRO A 286 12.49 23.64 19.28
CA PRO A 286 12.16 22.23 19.49
C PRO A 286 10.94 21.79 18.66
N GLU A 287 10.98 20.55 18.19
CA GLU A 287 9.90 19.90 17.43
C GLU A 287 9.48 18.58 18.12
N ALA A 288 8.29 18.07 17.79
CA ALA A 288 7.83 16.77 18.26
C ALA A 288 8.67 15.64 17.64
N ILE A 289 9.46 14.95 18.48
CA ILE A 289 10.32 13.84 18.05
C ILE A 289 9.68 12.47 18.26
N SER A 290 8.68 12.40 19.15
CA SER A 290 7.83 11.22 19.40
C SER A 290 6.47 11.67 19.94
N MET A 291 5.44 10.86 19.75
CA MET A 291 4.07 11.06 20.25
C MET A 291 3.51 9.73 20.72
N THR A 292 2.63 9.76 21.71
CA THR A 292 1.89 8.56 22.18
C THR A 292 0.41 8.71 21.87
N PHE A 293 -0.21 7.60 21.49
CA PHE A 293 -1.54 7.60 20.91
C PHE A 293 -2.47 6.57 21.54
N ILE A 294 -3.78 6.85 21.46
CA ILE A 294 -4.85 5.89 21.73
C ILE A 294 -5.75 5.79 20.49
N PRO A 295 -6.09 4.58 19.99
CA PRO A 295 -6.99 4.44 18.84
C PRO A 295 -8.37 5.02 19.16
N ILE A 296 -8.93 5.85 18.27
CA ILE A 296 -10.29 6.40 18.46
C ILE A 296 -11.31 5.27 18.63
N ALA A 297 -11.16 4.19 17.86
CA ALA A 297 -12.02 3.00 17.94
C ALA A 297 -12.09 2.37 19.35
N SER A 298 -11.05 2.51 20.18
CA SER A 298 -11.07 2.02 21.56
C SER A 298 -11.96 2.85 22.50
N LEU A 299 -12.31 4.07 22.09
CA LEU A 299 -13.13 5.01 22.86
C LEU A 299 -14.62 4.98 22.43
N LEU A 300 -14.99 4.08 21.50
CA LEU A 300 -16.33 3.98 20.92
C LEU A 300 -17.20 2.86 21.52
N SER A 301 -16.81 2.32 22.67
CA SER A 301 -17.57 1.27 23.34
C SER A 301 -19.03 1.70 23.58
N GLY A 302 -19.98 0.85 23.21
CA GLY A 302 -21.42 1.11 23.36
C GLY A 302 -22.03 2.03 22.29
N ILE A 303 -21.29 2.42 21.24
CA ILE A 303 -21.82 3.21 20.13
C ILE A 303 -22.14 2.29 18.95
N ASP A 304 -23.37 2.39 18.45
CA ASP A 304 -23.83 1.68 17.27
C ASP A 304 -23.00 2.07 16.04
N GLY A 305 -22.61 1.07 15.24
CA GLY A 305 -21.77 1.28 14.06
C GLY A 305 -20.27 1.45 14.33
N SER A 306 -19.82 1.43 15.59
CA SER A 306 -18.40 1.45 15.97
C SER A 306 -17.56 0.36 15.27
N GLY A 307 -18.14 -0.81 15.02
CA GLY A 307 -17.50 -1.89 14.25
C GLY A 307 -17.17 -1.50 12.81
N PHE A 308 -18.05 -0.75 12.14
CA PHE A 308 -17.81 -0.26 10.77
C PHE A 308 -16.68 0.76 10.74
N LEU A 309 -16.68 1.71 11.68
CA LEU A 309 -15.62 2.71 11.78
C LEU A 309 -14.26 2.08 12.13
N SER A 310 -14.23 1.13 13.07
CA SER A 310 -13.02 0.37 13.38
C SER A 310 -12.49 -0.38 12.15
N HIS A 311 -13.37 -1.01 11.38
CA HIS A 311 -13.00 -1.69 10.14
C HIS A 311 -12.44 -0.71 9.09
N ALA A 312 -13.10 0.43 8.88
CA ALA A 312 -12.66 1.46 7.94
C ALA A 312 -11.29 2.06 8.32
N ILE A 313 -11.06 2.37 9.60
CA ILE A 313 -9.76 2.85 10.10
C ILE A 313 -8.68 1.80 9.86
N ASN A 314 -8.96 0.52 10.13
CA ASN A 314 -7.99 -0.56 9.90
C ASN A 314 -7.64 -0.71 8.41
N LEU A 315 -8.62 -0.62 7.52
CA LEU A 315 -8.38 -0.62 6.07
C LEU A 315 -7.55 0.60 5.64
N TYR A 316 -7.89 1.79 6.14
CA TYR A 316 -7.17 3.02 5.84
C TYR A 316 -5.71 2.97 6.30
N LEU A 317 -5.44 2.57 7.56
CA LEU A 317 -4.07 2.45 8.08
C LEU A 317 -3.26 1.39 7.36
N ARG A 318 -3.91 0.31 6.93
CA ARG A 318 -3.26 -0.79 6.21
C ARG A 318 -2.89 -0.42 4.79
N TYR A 319 -3.81 0.14 4.03
CA TYR A 319 -3.64 0.35 2.59
C TYR A 319 -3.20 1.76 2.23
N LYS A 320 -3.44 2.73 3.12
CA LYS A 320 -3.08 4.15 2.98
C LYS A 320 -3.45 4.73 1.62
N PRO A 321 -4.70 4.57 1.13
CA PRO A 321 -5.15 5.32 -0.03
C PRO A 321 -5.05 6.83 0.26
N PRO A 322 -4.94 7.69 -0.76
CA PRO A 322 -5.11 9.13 -0.60
C PRO A 322 -6.41 9.44 0.16
N ILE A 323 -6.39 10.43 1.04
CA ILE A 323 -7.54 10.71 1.92
C ILE A 323 -8.77 11.16 1.10
N GLU A 324 -8.52 11.85 -0.01
CA GLU A 324 -9.51 12.33 -0.97
C GLU A 324 -10.25 11.17 -1.66
N GLU A 325 -9.54 10.06 -1.88
CA GLU A 325 -10.05 8.86 -2.54
C GLU A 325 -10.56 7.79 -1.55
N LEU A 326 -10.50 8.07 -0.24
CA LEU A 326 -10.81 7.07 0.79
C LEU A 326 -12.27 6.56 0.69
N HIS A 327 -13.22 7.44 0.39
CA HIS A 327 -14.62 7.06 0.23
C HIS A 327 -14.79 6.01 -0.87
N GLN A 328 -14.16 6.25 -2.03
CA GLN A 328 -14.20 5.35 -3.16
C GLN A 328 -13.47 4.04 -2.88
N PHE A 329 -12.31 4.12 -2.22
CA PHE A 329 -11.60 2.93 -1.77
C PHE A 329 -12.50 2.05 -0.87
N LEU A 330 -13.18 2.64 0.12
CA LEU A 330 -14.05 1.93 1.06
C LEU A 330 -15.27 1.30 0.37
N GLU A 331 -15.81 1.91 -0.69
CA GLU A 331 -16.87 1.32 -1.51
C GLU A 331 -16.45 0.01 -2.19
N PHE A 332 -15.17 -0.12 -2.53
CA PHE A 332 -14.61 -1.32 -3.15
C PHE A 332 -14.08 -2.35 -2.14
N GLN A 333 -14.26 -2.10 -0.83
CA GLN A 333 -13.92 -3.05 0.23
C GLN A 333 -15.08 -3.95 0.66
N LEU A 334 -16.14 -4.00 -0.16
CA LEU A 334 -17.19 -5.00 -0.04
C LEU A 334 -16.62 -6.42 -0.23
N PRO A 335 -17.25 -7.45 0.39
CA PRO A 335 -16.86 -8.83 0.16
C PRO A 335 -16.81 -9.18 -1.33
N ARG A 336 -15.69 -9.74 -1.78
CA ARG A 336 -15.49 -10.23 -3.15
C ARG A 336 -15.90 -11.70 -3.22
N GLN A 337 -16.60 -12.08 -4.27
CA GLN A 337 -16.99 -13.46 -4.53
C GLN A 337 -16.78 -13.81 -5.99
N TRP A 338 -16.67 -15.11 -6.27
CA TRP A 338 -16.54 -15.63 -7.62
C TRP A 338 -17.91 -16.07 -8.14
N ALA A 339 -18.22 -15.70 -9.37
CA ALA A 339 -19.31 -16.26 -10.16
C ALA A 339 -18.73 -17.16 -11.27
N PRO A 340 -19.28 -18.37 -11.48
CA PRO A 340 -20.27 -19.05 -10.63
C PRO A 340 -19.72 -19.35 -9.22
N VAL A 341 -20.59 -19.27 -8.21
CA VAL A 341 -20.25 -19.58 -6.81
C VAL A 341 -20.08 -21.09 -6.67
N PHE A 342 -18.89 -21.55 -6.28
CA PHE A 342 -18.61 -22.96 -6.11
C PHE A 342 -18.93 -23.39 -4.67
N GLY A 343 -19.81 -24.39 -4.51
CA GLY A 343 -19.94 -25.16 -3.28
C GLY A 343 -19.23 -26.49 -3.45
N GLU A 344 -18.24 -26.80 -2.59
CA GLU A 344 -17.57 -28.12 -2.56
C GLU A 344 -18.56 -29.27 -2.27
N LEU A 345 -19.75 -28.96 -1.77
CA LEU A 345 -20.84 -29.90 -1.57
C LEU A 345 -21.71 -30.01 -2.83
N ALA A 346 -21.26 -30.81 -3.81
CA ALA A 346 -22.13 -31.30 -4.87
C ALA A 346 -23.14 -32.33 -4.30
N LEU A 347 -24.08 -31.88 -3.47
CA LEU A 347 -25.21 -32.68 -2.94
C LEU A 347 -26.45 -32.60 -3.84
N GLY A 348 -26.28 -32.23 -5.12
CA GLY A 348 -27.34 -32.21 -6.12
C GLY A 348 -27.15 -33.32 -7.18
N PRO A 349 -28.23 -33.86 -7.77
CA PRO A 349 -28.13 -34.82 -8.86
C PRO A 349 -27.30 -34.25 -10.02
N GLU A 350 -26.40 -35.07 -10.58
CA GLU A 350 -25.49 -34.68 -11.66
C GLU A 350 -26.27 -34.00 -12.79
N LYS A 351 -26.03 -32.70 -13.02
CA LYS A 351 -26.41 -32.10 -14.32
C LYS A 351 -25.63 -32.87 -15.38
N LYS A 352 -26.34 -33.64 -16.21
CA LYS A 352 -25.80 -34.26 -17.43
C LYS A 352 -24.90 -33.23 -18.13
N GLN A 353 -23.69 -33.66 -18.49
CA GLN A 353 -22.67 -32.83 -19.14
C GLN A 353 -23.26 -32.17 -20.40
N GLN A 354 -23.63 -30.89 -20.30
CA GLN A 354 -24.47 -30.19 -21.28
C GLN A 354 -23.69 -29.53 -22.43
N SER A 355 -22.36 -29.56 -22.45
CA SER A 355 -21.59 -28.88 -23.50
C SER A 355 -21.27 -29.80 -24.67
N SER A 356 -21.80 -29.48 -25.86
CA SER A 356 -21.40 -30.06 -27.14
C SER A 356 -20.09 -29.46 -27.69
N ALA A 357 -19.62 -28.34 -27.11
CA ALA A 357 -18.43 -27.63 -27.56
C ALA A 357 -17.16 -28.23 -26.95
N SER A 358 -16.20 -28.60 -27.80
CA SER A 358 -14.91 -29.11 -27.34
C SER A 358 -13.77 -28.74 -28.30
N LEU A 359 -12.58 -28.63 -27.72
CA LEU A 359 -11.33 -28.41 -28.40
C LEU A 359 -10.51 -29.70 -28.37
N GLN A 360 -10.08 -30.13 -29.55
CA GLN A 360 -9.19 -31.28 -29.69
C GLN A 360 -7.74 -30.79 -29.72
N LEU A 361 -6.97 -31.18 -28.70
CA LEU A 361 -5.59 -30.70 -28.54
C LEU A 361 -4.57 -31.52 -29.36
N SER A 362 -4.91 -32.77 -29.72
CA SER A 362 -4.16 -33.59 -30.68
C SER A 362 -5.05 -34.67 -31.33
N PHE A 363 -4.60 -35.25 -32.45
CA PHE A 363 -5.39 -36.17 -33.31
C PHE A 363 -6.04 -37.34 -32.55
N MET A 364 -5.38 -37.87 -31.52
CA MET A 364 -5.90 -38.90 -30.60
C MET A 364 -5.78 -38.47 -29.13
N GLY A 365 -5.73 -37.16 -28.89
CA GLY A 365 -5.51 -36.58 -27.57
C GLY A 365 -6.77 -36.40 -26.74
N PRO A 366 -6.62 -35.98 -25.47
CA PRO A 366 -7.75 -35.64 -24.63
C PRO A 366 -8.52 -34.44 -25.22
N LYS A 367 -9.86 -34.51 -25.17
CA LYS A 367 -10.74 -33.39 -25.50
C LYS A 367 -10.87 -32.47 -24.30
N LEU A 368 -10.69 -31.17 -24.54
CA LEU A 368 -11.02 -30.12 -23.60
C LEU A 368 -12.42 -29.62 -23.93
N TYR A 369 -13.40 -29.93 -23.08
CA TYR A 369 -14.74 -29.38 -23.23
C TYR A 369 -14.73 -27.90 -22.88
N VAL A 370 -15.65 -27.13 -23.43
CA VAL A 370 -15.74 -25.68 -23.18
C VAL A 370 -17.12 -25.37 -22.63
N ASN A 371 -17.19 -24.76 -21.45
CA ASN A 371 -18.44 -24.25 -20.91
C ASN A 371 -18.78 -22.93 -21.62
N THR A 372 -19.85 -22.94 -22.42
CA THR A 372 -20.34 -21.78 -23.18
C THR A 372 -21.45 -21.01 -22.45
N THR A 373 -21.75 -21.38 -21.20
CA THR A 373 -22.79 -20.72 -20.41
C THR A 373 -22.35 -19.29 -20.08
N LEU A 374 -23.27 -18.33 -20.24
CA LEU A 374 -23.04 -16.95 -19.83
C LEU A 374 -22.90 -16.86 -18.31
N VAL A 375 -21.76 -16.34 -17.86
CA VAL A 375 -21.58 -15.90 -16.48
C VAL A 375 -21.89 -14.42 -16.45
N ASP A 376 -23.01 -14.07 -15.84
CA ASP A 376 -23.49 -12.70 -15.69
C ASP A 376 -23.57 -12.36 -14.19
N VAL A 377 -22.95 -11.26 -13.79
CA VAL A 377 -22.97 -10.76 -12.40
C VAL A 377 -23.92 -9.58 -12.22
N GLY A 378 -24.69 -9.25 -13.26
CA GLY A 378 -25.59 -8.12 -13.34
C GLY A 378 -24.83 -6.80 -13.17
N LYS A 379 -25.41 -5.86 -12.43
CA LYS A 379 -24.87 -4.51 -12.21
C LYS A 379 -23.68 -4.44 -11.23
N LYS A 380 -23.02 -5.58 -10.96
CA LYS A 380 -21.92 -5.65 -10.00
C LYS A 380 -20.59 -5.52 -10.74
N PRO A 381 -19.69 -4.62 -10.31
CA PRO A 381 -18.41 -4.46 -10.98
C PRO A 381 -17.55 -5.71 -10.80
N VAL A 382 -16.98 -6.18 -11.90
CA VAL A 382 -16.00 -7.27 -11.92
C VAL A 382 -14.62 -6.70 -11.58
N THR A 383 -13.94 -7.32 -10.61
CA THR A 383 -12.60 -6.93 -10.12
C THR A 383 -11.50 -7.91 -10.54
N GLY A 384 -11.87 -9.02 -11.20
CA GLY A 384 -10.92 -9.99 -11.71
C GLY A 384 -11.56 -11.12 -12.51
N LEU A 385 -10.73 -11.88 -13.23
CA LEU A 385 -11.12 -13.03 -14.02
C LEU A 385 -10.14 -14.17 -13.83
N ARG A 386 -10.62 -15.40 -13.99
CA ARG A 386 -9.75 -16.58 -14.08
C ARG A 386 -10.31 -17.61 -15.06
N LEU A 387 -9.40 -18.36 -15.66
CA LEU A 387 -9.75 -19.61 -16.33
C LEU A 387 -9.82 -20.72 -15.28
N TYR A 388 -10.78 -21.62 -15.43
CA TYR A 388 -10.98 -22.71 -14.49
C TYR A 388 -11.30 -24.01 -15.23
N LEU A 389 -10.93 -25.15 -14.64
CA LEU A 389 -11.23 -26.48 -15.17
C LEU A 389 -12.28 -27.17 -14.29
N GLU A 390 -13.54 -27.10 -14.71
CA GLU A 390 -14.69 -27.66 -13.99
C GLU A 390 -14.81 -29.18 -14.16
N GLY A 391 -15.57 -29.78 -13.23
CA GLY A 391 -15.93 -31.20 -13.21
C GLY A 391 -14.90 -32.10 -12.52
N LYS A 392 -15.34 -33.30 -12.11
CA LYS A 392 -14.49 -34.29 -11.39
C LYS A 392 -13.22 -34.68 -12.16
N ARG A 393 -13.23 -34.54 -13.50
CA ARG A 393 -12.09 -34.85 -14.38
C ARG A 393 -11.26 -33.62 -14.75
N SER A 394 -11.65 -32.42 -14.28
CA SER A 394 -11.02 -31.13 -14.62
C SER A 394 -10.77 -30.99 -16.12
N ASN A 395 -11.80 -31.27 -16.92
CA ASN A 395 -11.71 -31.34 -18.38
C ASN A 395 -12.69 -30.42 -19.12
N CYS A 396 -13.36 -29.54 -18.38
CA CYS A 396 -14.26 -28.53 -18.92
C CYS A 396 -13.69 -27.14 -18.62
N LEU A 397 -13.23 -26.42 -19.64
CA LEU A 397 -12.76 -25.05 -19.52
C LEU A 397 -13.94 -24.11 -19.27
N ALA A 398 -13.87 -23.33 -18.20
CA ALA A 398 -14.84 -22.32 -17.82
C ALA A 398 -14.15 -21.00 -17.48
N ILE A 399 -14.90 -19.91 -17.55
CA ILE A 399 -14.46 -18.57 -17.13
C ILE A 399 -15.20 -18.21 -15.84
N HIS A 400 -14.48 -17.68 -14.87
CA HIS A 400 -15.06 -17.19 -13.63
C HIS A 400 -14.77 -15.70 -13.48
N LEU A 401 -15.73 -14.98 -12.92
CA LEU A 401 -15.68 -13.53 -12.69
C LEU A 401 -15.64 -13.28 -11.19
N GLN A 402 -14.63 -12.57 -10.71
CA GLN A 402 -14.63 -12.05 -9.35
C GLN A 402 -15.37 -10.73 -9.35
N HIS A 403 -16.37 -10.58 -8.49
CA HIS A 403 -17.17 -9.37 -8.40
C HIS A 403 -17.47 -9.01 -6.95
N LEU A 404 -17.85 -7.75 -6.74
CA LEU A 404 -18.31 -7.29 -5.43
C LEU A 404 -19.65 -7.95 -5.07
N SER A 405 -19.89 -8.21 -3.78
CA SER A 405 -21.12 -8.85 -3.31
C SER A 405 -22.37 -8.02 -3.60
N SER A 406 -22.23 -6.69 -3.56
CA SER A 406 -23.24 -5.69 -3.88
C SER A 406 -22.66 -4.61 -4.80
N GLN A 407 -23.54 -3.88 -5.47
CA GLN A 407 -23.18 -2.74 -6.33
C GLN A 407 -22.80 -1.54 -5.45
N PRO A 408 -21.66 -0.87 -5.69
CA PRO A 408 -21.32 0.37 -5.00
C PRO A 408 -22.39 1.44 -5.22
N LYS A 409 -22.73 2.22 -4.19
CA LYS A 409 -23.83 3.19 -4.25
C LYS A 409 -23.57 4.29 -5.27
N THR A 410 -22.32 4.74 -5.37
CA THR A 410 -21.91 5.74 -6.36
C THR A 410 -21.96 5.16 -7.78
N PHE A 411 -21.53 3.92 -8.01
CA PHE A 411 -21.49 3.28 -9.33
C PHE A 411 -22.89 2.91 -9.83
N GLN A 412 -23.57 3.86 -10.49
CA GLN A 412 -24.79 3.56 -11.23
C GLN A 412 -24.44 2.92 -12.57
N VAL A 413 -24.56 1.59 -12.61
CA VAL A 413 -24.36 0.79 -13.81
C VAL A 413 -25.68 0.69 -14.57
N VAL A 414 -25.65 1.13 -15.82
CA VAL A 414 -26.77 1.00 -16.76
C VAL A 414 -26.40 -0.06 -17.78
N ASP A 415 -27.25 -1.07 -17.88
CA ASP A 415 -27.14 -2.08 -18.94
C ASP A 415 -27.41 -1.37 -20.26
N GLU A 416 -26.51 -1.51 -21.23
CA GLU A 416 -26.84 -1.06 -22.57
C GLU A 416 -28.03 -1.87 -23.08
N SER A 417 -29.12 -1.17 -23.37
CA SER A 417 -30.39 -1.74 -23.81
C SER A 417 -30.19 -2.73 -24.96
N SER A 418 -30.37 -4.03 -24.68
CA SER A 418 -31.01 -5.08 -25.49
C SER A 418 -30.82 -5.15 -27.02
N ASN A 419 -29.83 -4.47 -27.59
CA ASN A 419 -29.35 -4.66 -28.96
C ASN A 419 -27.84 -4.85 -28.91
N GLY A 420 -27.46 -6.11 -28.67
CA GLY A 420 -26.09 -6.52 -28.40
C GLY A 420 -25.08 -6.01 -29.42
N LYS A 421 -24.26 -5.05 -29.02
CA LYS A 421 -22.87 -5.02 -29.44
C LYS A 421 -22.12 -6.03 -28.58
N PHE A 422 -22.37 -7.32 -28.81
CA PHE A 422 -21.28 -8.27 -28.58
C PHE A 422 -20.09 -7.70 -29.33
N SER A 423 -18.94 -7.53 -28.69
CA SER A 423 -17.70 -7.19 -29.38
C SER A 423 -17.59 -8.17 -30.56
N SER A 424 -17.85 -7.68 -31.77
CA SER A 424 -17.95 -8.55 -32.94
C SER A 424 -16.61 -9.25 -33.05
N PRO A 425 -16.56 -10.58 -33.27
CA PRO A 425 -15.29 -11.26 -33.38
C PRO A 425 -14.50 -10.54 -34.47
N SER A 426 -13.24 -10.19 -34.19
CA SER A 426 -12.36 -9.97 -35.32
C SER A 426 -12.25 -11.33 -36.01
N ASP A 427 -12.99 -11.55 -37.10
CA ASP A 427 -12.81 -12.68 -38.01
C ASP A 427 -11.44 -12.62 -38.72
N ASP A 428 -10.64 -11.63 -38.36
CA ASP A 428 -9.26 -11.50 -38.70
C ASP A 428 -8.44 -12.68 -38.16
N ARG A 429 -8.16 -13.61 -39.08
CA ARG A 429 -7.36 -14.80 -38.86
C ARG A 429 -5.95 -14.50 -38.34
N ARG A 430 -5.48 -13.24 -38.37
CA ARG A 430 -4.18 -12.82 -37.78
C ARG A 430 -4.12 -13.05 -36.27
N TYR A 431 -5.26 -13.04 -35.58
CA TYR A 431 -5.31 -13.29 -34.13
C TYR A 431 -5.49 -14.78 -33.77
N TYR A 432 -5.41 -15.71 -34.73
CA TYR A 432 -5.65 -17.14 -34.47
C TYR A 432 -4.33 -17.86 -34.15
N GLU A 433 -4.11 -18.10 -32.86
CA GLU A 433 -2.92 -18.77 -32.37
C GLU A 433 -3.15 -20.25 -32.07
N LYS A 434 -2.09 -21.06 -32.21
CA LYS A 434 -2.13 -22.50 -32.01
C LYS A 434 -1.70 -22.85 -30.60
N VAL A 435 -2.50 -23.64 -29.88
CA VAL A 435 -2.20 -24.05 -28.50
C VAL A 435 -0.97 -24.98 -28.42
N GLN A 436 -0.69 -25.82 -29.44
CA GLN A 436 0.53 -26.65 -29.55
C GLN A 436 0.89 -27.05 -31.00
N TRP A 437 2.12 -27.58 -31.18
CA TRP A 437 2.85 -27.84 -32.44
C TRP A 437 2.21 -28.81 -33.47
N LYS A 438 1.03 -29.38 -33.22
CA LYS A 438 0.34 -30.33 -34.14
C LYS A 438 -1.16 -30.00 -34.37
N SER A 439 -1.47 -28.70 -34.44
CA SER A 439 -2.78 -28.01 -34.26
C SER A 439 -4.06 -28.56 -34.93
N PHE A 440 -5.05 -28.96 -34.10
CA PHE A 440 -6.47 -29.11 -34.49
C PHE A 440 -7.38 -28.00 -33.93
N SER A 441 -6.91 -27.26 -32.91
CA SER A 441 -7.65 -26.18 -32.25
C SER A 441 -6.83 -24.89 -32.22
N HIS A 442 -7.50 -23.75 -32.41
CA HIS A 442 -6.90 -22.41 -32.34
C HIS A 442 -7.61 -21.57 -31.27
N ILE A 443 -6.97 -20.48 -30.87
CA ILE A 443 -7.51 -19.51 -29.92
C ILE A 443 -7.44 -18.15 -30.56
N CYS A 444 -8.52 -17.40 -30.45
CA CYS A 444 -8.54 -16.00 -30.83
C CYS A 444 -7.88 -15.16 -29.71
N THR A 445 -6.76 -14.53 -30.02
CA THR A 445 -5.99 -13.66 -29.10
C THR A 445 -6.30 -12.16 -29.27
N ALA A 446 -7.38 -11.86 -30.01
CA ALA A 446 -7.84 -10.49 -30.20
C ALA A 446 -8.26 -9.85 -28.86
N PRO A 447 -7.91 -8.57 -28.62
CA PRO A 447 -8.38 -7.84 -27.45
C PRO A 447 -9.90 -7.72 -27.47
N VAL A 448 -10.54 -8.08 -26.35
CA VAL A 448 -11.98 -7.88 -26.13
C VAL A 448 -12.13 -6.70 -25.17
N GLU A 449 -12.40 -5.53 -25.74
CA GLU A 449 -12.57 -4.26 -25.04
C GLU A 449 -13.72 -3.46 -25.65
N SER A 450 -14.25 -2.50 -24.88
CA SER A 450 -15.27 -1.56 -25.36
C SER A 450 -14.58 -0.33 -25.96
N ASP A 451 -15.17 0.24 -27.01
CA ASP A 451 -14.76 1.54 -27.56
C ASP A 451 -15.16 2.71 -26.64
N GLU A 452 -16.04 2.47 -25.66
CA GLU A 452 -16.46 3.46 -24.69
C GLU A 452 -15.60 3.43 -23.42
N ASP A 453 -15.04 4.58 -23.06
CA ASP A 453 -14.12 4.75 -21.93
C ASP A 453 -14.73 4.45 -20.54
N LEU A 454 -16.06 4.49 -20.41
CA LEU A 454 -16.80 4.29 -19.15
C LEU A 454 -17.46 2.91 -19.04
N SER A 455 -17.10 1.99 -19.92
CA SER A 455 -17.63 0.62 -19.94
C SER A 455 -16.83 -0.32 -19.03
N ILE A 456 -17.56 -1.09 -18.22
CA ILE A 456 -17.00 -2.12 -17.35
C ILE A 456 -17.55 -3.49 -17.72
N VAL A 457 -16.75 -4.53 -17.45
CA VAL A 457 -17.18 -5.92 -17.65
C VAL A 457 -18.14 -6.33 -16.53
N THR A 458 -19.27 -6.91 -16.93
CA THR A 458 -20.35 -7.41 -16.06
C THR A 458 -20.72 -8.86 -16.37
N GLY A 459 -20.23 -9.39 -17.49
CA GLY A 459 -20.39 -10.80 -17.81
C GLY A 459 -19.34 -11.31 -18.78
N ALA A 460 -19.22 -12.62 -18.89
CA ALA A 460 -18.31 -13.26 -19.82
C ALA A 460 -18.78 -14.68 -20.18
N HIS A 461 -18.42 -15.12 -21.38
CA HIS A 461 -18.61 -16.50 -21.81
C HIS A 461 -17.59 -16.89 -22.89
N PHE A 462 -17.51 -18.19 -23.14
CA PHE A 462 -16.79 -18.73 -24.27
C PHE A 462 -17.71 -19.06 -25.43
N GLU A 463 -17.18 -18.90 -26.63
CA GLU A 463 -17.79 -19.36 -27.87
C GLU A 463 -16.78 -20.22 -28.62
N VAL A 464 -17.24 -21.31 -29.23
CA VAL A 464 -16.39 -22.17 -30.07
C VAL A 464 -16.92 -22.10 -31.50
N GLY A 465 -16.18 -21.40 -32.36
CA GLY A 465 -16.51 -21.25 -33.78
C GLY A 465 -15.75 -22.24 -34.66
N ASP A 466 -16.26 -22.43 -35.87
CA ASP A 466 -15.63 -23.23 -36.92
C ASP A 466 -14.95 -22.33 -37.96
N SER A 467 -13.65 -22.55 -38.21
CA SER A 467 -12.90 -21.87 -39.27
C SER A 467 -12.27 -22.92 -40.19
N GLY A 468 -13.04 -23.40 -41.16
CA GLY A 468 -12.65 -24.51 -42.03
C GLY A 468 -12.66 -25.84 -41.26
N LEU A 469 -11.54 -26.57 -41.27
CA LEU A 469 -11.38 -27.83 -40.51
C LEU A 469 -10.94 -27.64 -39.05
N LYS A 470 -10.94 -26.39 -38.56
CA LYS A 470 -10.36 -26.02 -37.26
C LYS A 470 -11.43 -25.45 -36.34
N LYS A 471 -11.44 -25.91 -35.10
CA LYS A 471 -12.20 -25.29 -34.01
C LYS A 471 -11.42 -24.12 -33.42
N VAL A 472 -12.06 -22.98 -33.21
CA VAL A 472 -11.45 -21.77 -32.65
C VAL A 472 -12.20 -21.37 -31.38
N LEU A 473 -11.46 -21.17 -30.28
CA LEU A 473 -12.00 -20.65 -29.02
C LEU A 473 -12.00 -19.11 -29.04
N PHE A 474 -13.14 -18.53 -28.71
CA PHE A 474 -13.33 -17.09 -28.54
C PHE A 474 -13.74 -16.77 -27.11
N LEU A 475 -13.23 -15.66 -26.59
CA LEU A 475 -13.72 -15.02 -25.39
C LEU A 475 -14.73 -13.93 -25.76
N ARG A 476 -15.86 -13.89 -25.07
CA ARG A 476 -16.87 -12.84 -25.19
C ARG A 476 -17.05 -12.18 -23.85
N LEU A 477 -17.05 -10.85 -23.84
CA LEU A 477 -17.31 -10.05 -22.65
C LEU A 477 -18.63 -9.29 -22.83
N HIS A 478 -19.37 -9.16 -21.75
CA HIS A 478 -20.54 -8.33 -21.64
C HIS A 478 -20.15 -7.05 -20.89
N PHE A 479 -20.45 -5.91 -21.51
CA PHE A 479 -20.09 -4.59 -21.00
C PHE A 479 -21.35 -3.86 -20.54
N SER A 480 -21.20 -3.11 -19.45
CA SER A 480 -22.22 -2.18 -18.97
C SER A 480 -21.56 -0.83 -18.72
N LYS A 481 -22.34 0.25 -18.90
CA LYS A 481 -21.82 1.62 -18.80
C LYS A 481 -21.98 2.16 -17.38
N VAL A 482 -20.94 2.82 -16.87
CA VAL A 482 -20.99 3.54 -15.60
C VAL A 482 -21.40 4.98 -15.85
N VAL A 483 -22.49 5.42 -15.23
CA VAL A 483 -23.00 6.79 -15.33
C VAL A 483 -22.37 7.68 -14.27
N GLY A 484 -22.04 8.93 -14.64
CA GLY A 484 -21.52 9.93 -13.70
C GLY A 484 -20.06 9.71 -13.29
N ALA A 485 -19.34 8.80 -13.95
CA ALA A 485 -17.93 8.53 -13.70
C ALA A 485 -17.02 9.23 -14.71
N THR A 486 -15.77 9.43 -14.29
CA THR A 486 -14.66 9.92 -15.10
C THR A 486 -13.51 8.93 -15.03
N VAL A 487 -12.69 8.88 -16.09
CA VAL A 487 -11.50 8.01 -16.12
C VAL A 487 -10.38 8.71 -15.35
N VAL A 488 -10.02 8.16 -14.18
CA VAL A 488 -8.92 8.68 -13.35
C VAL A 488 -7.57 8.38 -13.98
N LYS A 489 -7.46 7.20 -14.59
CA LYS A 489 -6.23 6.71 -15.21
C LYS A 489 -6.55 5.88 -16.43
N ARG A 490 -5.74 6.02 -17.46
CA ARG A 490 -5.87 5.23 -18.69
C ARG A 490 -5.90 3.72 -18.35
N PRO A 491 -6.80 2.95 -18.98
CA PRO A 491 -6.87 1.51 -18.80
C PRO A 491 -5.52 0.82 -19.01
N VAL A 492 -5.11 -0.07 -18.12
CA VAL A 492 -3.81 -0.76 -18.17
C VAL A 492 -4.00 -2.27 -18.28
N TRP A 493 -3.34 -2.88 -19.26
CA TRP A 493 -3.23 -4.33 -19.37
C TRP A 493 -2.29 -4.88 -18.30
N ASP A 494 -2.70 -5.98 -17.69
CA ASP A 494 -1.90 -6.64 -16.67
C ASP A 494 -0.55 -7.13 -17.22
N GLY A 495 0.52 -6.97 -16.44
CA GLY A 495 1.90 -7.24 -16.89
C GLY A 495 2.61 -6.09 -17.63
N SER A 496 1.97 -4.92 -17.80
CA SER A 496 2.65 -3.71 -18.28
C SER A 496 3.56 -3.14 -17.18
N PRO A 497 4.85 -2.84 -17.42
CA PRO A 497 5.70 -2.19 -16.42
C PRO A 497 5.10 -0.85 -16.00
N ALA A 498 4.70 -0.73 -14.73
CA ALA A 498 4.25 0.52 -14.16
C ALA A 498 5.46 1.47 -14.02
N GLY A 499 5.71 2.30 -15.04
CA GLY A 499 6.78 3.32 -14.94
C GLY A 499 7.30 3.94 -16.24
N LEU A 500 6.99 3.41 -17.43
CA LEU A 500 7.42 4.03 -18.68
C LEU A 500 6.23 4.66 -19.38
N ALA A 501 6.09 5.97 -19.17
CA ALA A 501 5.24 6.82 -19.98
C ALA A 501 5.51 6.55 -21.47
N GLN A 502 4.41 6.33 -22.19
CA GLN A 502 4.35 6.20 -23.63
C GLN A 502 5.18 7.28 -24.33
N LYS A 503 6.25 6.88 -25.02
CA LYS A 503 6.65 7.54 -26.26
C LYS A 503 6.45 6.54 -27.38
N SER A 504 5.45 6.81 -28.20
CA SER A 504 5.20 6.15 -29.47
C SER A 504 6.48 6.17 -30.31
N GLY A 505 6.82 5.01 -30.88
CA GLY A 505 7.98 4.84 -31.75
C GLY A 505 7.94 3.44 -32.32
N ILE A 506 7.42 3.34 -33.53
CA ILE A 506 7.33 2.12 -34.33
C ILE A 506 8.76 1.62 -34.57
N ILE A 507 8.96 0.29 -34.51
CA ILE A 507 10.18 -0.46 -34.86
C ILE A 507 11.37 -0.36 -33.88
N SER A 508 11.49 -1.35 -32.98
CA SER A 508 12.80 -1.83 -32.46
C SER A 508 12.67 -3.18 -31.75
N SER A 509 12.10 -4.18 -32.42
CA SER A 509 12.60 -5.54 -32.22
C SER A 509 13.71 -5.76 -33.24
N LEU A 510 14.70 -6.60 -32.90
CA LEU A 510 15.93 -6.88 -33.64
C LEU A 510 17.11 -5.96 -33.25
N ILE A 511 17.84 -6.40 -32.21
CA ILE A 511 19.28 -6.72 -32.22
C ILE A 511 19.76 -6.79 -30.75
N SER A 512 19.99 -8.01 -30.26
CA SER A 512 21.21 -8.40 -29.52
C SER A 512 21.01 -9.76 -28.83
N THR A 513 21.00 -10.82 -29.62
CA THR A 513 21.40 -12.14 -29.14
C THR A 513 22.86 -12.33 -29.51
N HIS A 514 23.80 -12.09 -28.58
CA HIS A 514 25.10 -12.77 -28.64
C HIS A 514 25.62 -13.09 -27.24
N LEU A 515 25.68 -14.40 -27.01
CA LEU A 515 26.51 -15.20 -26.10
C LEU A 515 27.12 -14.52 -24.86
N SER A 516 26.64 -14.94 -23.68
CA SER A 516 27.49 -15.22 -22.51
C SER A 516 26.79 -16.24 -21.61
N SER A 517 27.31 -17.46 -21.67
CA SER A 517 27.01 -18.56 -20.76
C SER A 517 27.60 -18.27 -19.37
N ALA A 518 26.76 -17.86 -18.43
CA ALA A 518 26.95 -18.10 -17.00
C ALA A 518 25.56 -18.10 -16.36
N ALA A 519 25.19 -19.20 -15.72
CA ALA A 519 23.92 -19.34 -15.01
C ALA A 519 23.86 -18.37 -13.82
N GLN A 520 23.44 -17.13 -14.06
CA GLN A 520 22.90 -16.30 -12.99
C GLN A 520 21.46 -16.77 -12.73
N LYS A 521 21.26 -17.38 -11.56
CA LYS A 521 19.91 -17.52 -10.98
C LYS A 521 19.24 -16.15 -11.08
N PRO A 522 18.01 -16.05 -11.61
CA PRO A 522 17.25 -14.81 -11.47
C PRO A 522 17.18 -14.47 -9.97
N ALA A 523 17.34 -13.19 -9.65
CA ALA A 523 17.21 -12.70 -8.28
C ALA A 523 15.91 -13.28 -7.67
N PRO A 524 15.94 -13.75 -6.41
CA PRO A 524 14.75 -14.32 -5.79
C PRO A 524 13.62 -13.29 -5.88
N ARG A 525 12.50 -13.71 -6.48
CA ARG A 525 11.28 -12.90 -6.44
C ARG A 525 10.95 -12.69 -4.97
N PRO A 526 10.64 -11.46 -4.54
CA PRO A 526 10.23 -11.26 -3.18
C PRO A 526 8.97 -12.06 -2.90
N SER A 527 8.98 -12.81 -1.80
CA SER A 527 7.82 -13.56 -1.33
C SER A 527 6.70 -12.59 -0.94
N ASP A 528 5.46 -12.91 -1.27
CA ASP A 528 4.30 -12.13 -0.83
C ASP A 528 4.28 -12.03 0.70
N VAL A 529 4.45 -10.82 1.22
CA VAL A 529 4.44 -10.55 2.66
C VAL A 529 2.99 -10.50 3.13
N ASN A 530 2.46 -11.65 3.57
CA ASN A 530 1.10 -11.73 4.10
C ASN A 530 1.09 -11.60 5.63
N ILE A 531 0.61 -10.46 6.14
CA ILE A 531 0.44 -10.20 7.59
C ILE A 531 -0.93 -10.69 8.10
N ASN A 532 -1.83 -11.20 7.23
CA ASN A 532 -3.09 -11.77 7.69
C ASN A 532 -2.88 -13.18 8.26
N SER A 533 -2.94 -13.29 9.58
CA SER A 533 -3.04 -14.60 10.26
C SER A 533 -4.29 -15.40 9.87
N ALA A 534 -5.28 -14.76 9.23
CA ALA A 534 -6.52 -15.39 8.75
C ALA A 534 -6.40 -16.00 7.33
N VAL A 535 -5.27 -15.86 6.64
CA VAL A 535 -5.07 -16.45 5.31
C VAL A 535 -4.12 -17.62 5.45
N TYR A 536 -4.63 -18.83 5.23
CA TYR A 536 -3.81 -20.05 5.17
C TYR A 536 -2.76 -19.89 4.04
N PRO A 537 -1.45 -19.82 4.33
CA PRO A 537 -0.42 -19.56 3.33
C PRO A 537 -0.28 -20.71 2.31
N GLY A 538 -0.80 -21.90 2.62
CA GLY A 538 -0.74 -23.07 1.76
C GLY A 538 -1.93 -23.26 0.81
N GLY A 539 -2.99 -22.46 0.92
CA GLY A 539 -4.28 -22.79 0.30
C GLY A 539 -4.80 -24.17 0.74
N PRO A 540 -5.95 -24.63 0.22
CA PRO A 540 -6.36 -26.03 0.38
C PRO A 540 -5.32 -26.97 -0.26
N PRO A 541 -5.11 -28.18 0.29
CA PRO A 541 -4.10 -29.12 -0.19
C PRO A 541 -4.29 -29.42 -1.68
N VAL A 542 -3.23 -29.18 -2.47
CA VAL A 542 -3.22 -29.48 -3.90
C VAL A 542 -3.39 -30.98 -4.09
N PRO A 543 -4.33 -31.46 -4.92
CA PRO A 543 -4.52 -32.87 -5.18
C PRO A 543 -3.21 -33.54 -5.62
N SER A 544 -2.93 -34.72 -5.07
CA SER A 544 -1.69 -35.51 -5.28
C SER A 544 -1.47 -35.99 -6.72
N GLN A 545 -2.41 -35.74 -7.63
CA GLN A 545 -2.26 -35.93 -9.07
C GLN A 545 -2.70 -34.67 -9.80
N THR A 546 -1.75 -33.92 -10.38
CA THR A 546 -2.07 -32.82 -11.30
C THR A 546 -2.93 -33.34 -12.45
N PRO A 547 -4.18 -32.88 -12.62
CA PRO A 547 -5.02 -33.27 -13.74
C PRO A 547 -4.28 -33.12 -15.07
N LYS A 548 -4.38 -34.14 -15.94
CA LYS A 548 -3.67 -34.22 -17.23
C LYS A 548 -3.90 -33.01 -18.17
N LEU A 549 -4.88 -32.16 -17.88
CA LEU A 549 -5.26 -31.00 -18.71
C LEU A 549 -4.77 -29.64 -18.16
N LEU A 550 -4.34 -29.54 -16.90
CA LEU A 550 -3.72 -28.31 -16.36
C LEU A 550 -2.41 -27.93 -17.06
N ARG A 551 -1.79 -28.87 -17.78
CA ARG A 551 -0.63 -28.56 -18.63
C ARG A 551 -0.97 -27.69 -19.84
N PHE A 552 -2.25 -27.55 -20.19
CA PHE A 552 -2.71 -26.78 -21.34
C PHE A 552 -3.43 -25.48 -20.95
N VAL A 553 -3.80 -25.28 -19.69
CA VAL A 553 -4.54 -24.09 -19.24
C VAL A 553 -3.83 -23.50 -18.05
N ASP A 554 -3.55 -22.20 -18.12
CA ASP A 554 -3.12 -21.42 -16.98
C ASP A 554 -4.35 -20.99 -16.17
N THR A 555 -4.39 -21.41 -14.90
CA THR A 555 -5.52 -21.14 -13.97
C THR A 555 -5.19 -20.03 -12.98
N THR A 556 -4.11 -19.28 -13.23
CA THR A 556 -3.72 -18.12 -12.43
C THR A 556 -4.87 -17.11 -12.35
N GLU A 557 -5.21 -16.69 -11.14
CA GLU A 557 -6.26 -15.69 -10.90
C GLU A 557 -5.73 -14.30 -11.24
N MET A 558 -6.36 -13.63 -12.19
CA MET A 558 -6.05 -12.26 -12.54
C MET A 558 -7.02 -11.36 -11.77
N THR A 559 -6.60 -10.86 -10.62
CA THR A 559 -7.42 -10.01 -9.75
C THR A 559 -6.66 -8.76 -9.35
N ARG A 560 -7.35 -7.64 -9.21
CA ARG A 560 -6.84 -6.46 -8.49
C ARG A 560 -7.75 -6.11 -7.33
N GLY A 561 -7.12 -5.72 -6.22
CA GLY A 561 -7.82 -5.45 -4.98
C GLY A 561 -7.16 -4.34 -4.15
N PRO A 562 -7.39 -4.29 -2.84
CA PRO A 562 -6.92 -3.20 -1.98
C PRO A 562 -5.40 -3.13 -1.86
N GLN A 563 -4.71 -4.26 -2.12
CA GLN A 563 -3.25 -4.34 -2.18
C GLN A 563 -2.69 -3.53 -3.37
N ASP A 564 -3.50 -3.38 -4.42
CA ASP A 564 -3.14 -2.69 -5.65
C ASP A 564 -3.63 -1.25 -5.56
N SER A 565 -2.79 -0.33 -5.10
CA SER A 565 -3.15 1.09 -5.04
C SER A 565 -3.68 1.59 -6.41
N PRO A 566 -4.84 2.26 -6.46
CA PRO A 566 -5.56 2.87 -5.33
C PRO A 566 -6.67 1.99 -4.70
N GLY A 567 -6.84 0.74 -5.14
CA GLY A 567 -7.65 -0.28 -4.45
C GLY A 567 -9.09 -0.46 -4.93
N TYR A 568 -9.53 0.32 -5.93
CA TYR A 568 -10.88 0.29 -6.52
C TYR A 568 -10.86 -0.04 -8.03
N TRP A 569 -10.13 -1.09 -8.40
CA TRP A 569 -9.98 -1.50 -9.79
C TRP A 569 -11.22 -2.22 -10.32
N VAL A 570 -11.59 -1.89 -11.57
CA VAL A 570 -12.63 -2.59 -12.33
C VAL A 570 -12.04 -3.17 -13.61
N VAL A 571 -12.59 -4.29 -14.06
CA VAL A 571 -12.26 -4.87 -15.35
C VAL A 571 -12.97 -4.10 -16.46
N SER A 572 -12.20 -3.74 -17.48
CA SER A 572 -12.67 -3.00 -18.67
C SER A 572 -12.40 -3.74 -19.99
N GLY A 573 -11.75 -4.90 -19.92
CA GLY A 573 -11.46 -5.74 -21.07
C GLY A 573 -10.63 -6.95 -20.69
N ALA A 574 -10.52 -7.91 -21.59
CA ALA A 574 -9.69 -9.09 -21.43
C ALA A 574 -9.35 -9.71 -22.79
N ARG A 575 -8.36 -10.59 -22.82
CA ARG A 575 -8.06 -11.42 -24.00
C ARG A 575 -7.44 -12.74 -23.60
N LEU A 576 -7.62 -13.73 -24.47
CA LEU A 576 -6.91 -15.00 -24.37
C LEU A 576 -5.51 -14.85 -24.97
N MET A 577 -4.55 -15.57 -24.41
CA MET A 577 -3.17 -15.61 -24.88
C MET A 577 -2.70 -17.07 -24.96
N VAL A 578 -1.70 -17.33 -25.80
CA VAL A 578 -1.02 -18.62 -25.84
C VAL A 578 0.42 -18.45 -25.34
N GLU A 579 0.63 -18.68 -24.05
CA GLU A 579 1.95 -18.57 -23.43
C GLU A 579 2.55 -19.94 -23.20
N LYS A 580 3.72 -20.20 -23.81
CA LYS A 580 4.44 -21.49 -23.69
C LYS A 580 3.56 -22.71 -24.02
N GLY A 581 2.61 -22.54 -24.95
CA GLY A 581 1.66 -23.59 -25.36
C GLY A 581 0.53 -23.86 -24.37
N LYS A 582 0.26 -22.93 -23.45
CA LYS A 582 -0.90 -22.92 -22.56
C LYS A 582 -1.87 -21.80 -22.93
N ILE A 583 -3.15 -22.06 -22.75
CA ILE A 583 -4.20 -21.04 -22.78
C ILE A 583 -4.07 -20.22 -21.50
N SER A 584 -3.78 -18.94 -21.62
CA SER A 584 -3.74 -17.99 -20.51
C SER A 584 -4.70 -16.83 -20.76
N LEU A 585 -4.92 -16.03 -19.71
CA LEU A 585 -5.82 -14.88 -19.73
C LEU A 585 -5.03 -13.62 -19.38
N GLN A 586 -5.22 -12.56 -20.14
CA GLN A 586 -4.75 -11.22 -19.79
C GLN A 586 -5.95 -10.30 -19.58
N VAL A 587 -5.92 -9.51 -18.51
CA VAL A 587 -7.03 -8.64 -18.10
C VAL A 587 -6.62 -7.18 -18.22
N LYS A 588 -7.56 -6.32 -18.63
CA LYS A 588 -7.42 -4.88 -18.71
C LYS A 588 -8.19 -4.23 -17.57
N TYR A 589 -7.50 -3.46 -16.73
CA TYR A 589 -8.10 -2.79 -15.59
C TYR A 589 -8.22 -1.30 -15.82
N SER A 590 -9.31 -0.72 -15.33
CA SER A 590 -9.59 0.71 -15.36
C SER A 590 -9.86 1.25 -13.96
N LEU A 591 -9.60 2.55 -13.79
CA LEU A 591 -9.97 3.31 -12.61
C LEU A 591 -10.97 4.36 -13.04
N LEU A 592 -12.21 4.18 -12.61
CA LEU A 592 -13.31 5.10 -12.84
C LEU A 592 -13.60 5.76 -11.50
N ALA A 593 -13.67 7.09 -11.42
CA ALA A 593 -14.07 7.82 -10.22
C ALA A 593 -15.26 8.71 -10.50
N ILE A 594 -16.12 8.84 -9.49
CA ILE A 594 -17.36 9.58 -9.59
C ILE A 594 -17.13 10.94 -8.97
N LEU A 595 -17.41 11.99 -9.73
CA LEU A 595 -17.43 13.34 -9.21
C LEU A 595 -18.68 13.46 -8.34
N LEU A 596 -18.51 13.47 -7.02
CA LEU A 596 -19.59 13.92 -6.15
C LEU A 596 -19.83 15.40 -6.47
N PRO A 597 -21.09 15.84 -6.68
CA PRO A 597 -21.37 17.26 -6.71
C PRO A 597 -20.92 17.84 -5.37
N ASP A 598 -20.17 18.95 -5.40
CA ASP A 598 -19.81 19.68 -4.20
C ASP A 598 -21.10 19.96 -3.43
N GLU A 599 -21.28 19.34 -2.26
CA GLU A 599 -22.30 19.80 -1.32
C GLU A 599 -21.86 21.21 -0.90
N GLU A 600 -22.60 22.22 -1.35
CA GLU A 600 -22.37 23.62 -1.00
C GLU A 600 -22.22 23.78 0.51
N VAL A 601 -21.14 24.48 0.87
CA VAL A 601 -20.56 24.75 2.20
C VAL A 601 -21.58 25.15 3.27
#